data_AF-A0A414R8Q7-F1
#
_entry.id   AF-A0A414R8Q7-F1
#
_cell.length_a   1.000
_cell.length_b   1.000
_cell.length_c   1.000
_cell.angle_alpha   90.00
_cell.angle_beta   90.00
_cell.angle_gamma   90.00
#
_symmetry.space_group_name_H-M   'P 1'
#
loop_
_entity.id
_entity.type
_entity.pdbx_description
1 polymer ?
#
loop_
_entity_poly.entity_id
_entity_poly.type
_entity_poly.pdbx_seq_one_letter_code
_entity_poly.pdbx_strand_id
1 'polypeptide(L)'
;MRKIAYILSFVMLPLVAMAGDIKYTRPVLTLKNDTLTVEFSMSVEDVRVNSEQTYAFTPVLREGKNYYAMPPVVVTGKNGDYKMRRQERKMARRFGFDNPFVVIHGRQENREDVVRYKTSVPYQAWMDHASMILLQEGKECCEVDLLDITVIEPDVAVETPALPVEFEVCDPCKEMVSFLTPKEEPLKVRSEQSTLYIEFPVGKTAFDANYKNNRSELQKMKEILDPLEDGDLVTFKSINVCGYSSPDGSVRTNDRVAKQRAESFALNLKGGYNFPKEVLHVTSAGEDWDSLVKMLEEDKPAYAEKALAVIQKYENLDVREARLKSTLGMATYRTMMNQYYPRLRRLSVSVDYEVREVLNSEAARLIYTNPKLLSLQEMYRVAGMYQPGTKEYKEVYEIAANTYPEDVTANINAASANIISGDFKKAASYMDKVKDDSRAFNNLGVLAWLSGNTEAAKEWFHKAASVEPEKANANLEKMVPYENAVQK
;
A
#
# COMPACT_ATOMS: atom_id res chain seq x y z
N MET A 1 -8.59 102.14 -17.21
CA MET A 1 -7.89 101.00 -17.85
C MET A 1 -8.25 99.73 -17.10
N ARG A 2 -8.90 98.76 -17.76
CA ARG A 2 -9.33 97.49 -17.16
C ARG A 2 -8.12 96.62 -16.81
N LYS A 3 -8.04 96.10 -15.58
CA LYS A 3 -7.33 94.85 -15.27
C LYS A 3 -8.14 94.03 -14.27
N ILE A 4 -8.33 92.79 -14.67
CA ILE A 4 -9.16 91.73 -14.08
C ILE A 4 -8.44 91.16 -12.85
N ALA A 5 -9.15 91.04 -11.73
CA ALA A 5 -8.69 90.31 -10.55
C ALA A 5 -9.37 88.94 -10.54
N TYR A 6 -8.57 87.88 -10.65
CA TYR A 6 -9.02 86.50 -10.43
C TYR A 6 -8.95 86.18 -8.94
N ILE A 7 -10.10 85.87 -8.35
CA ILE A 7 -10.22 85.26 -7.02
C ILE A 7 -9.96 83.76 -7.21
N LEU A 8 -8.83 83.27 -6.72
CA LEU A 8 -8.52 81.84 -6.60
C LEU A 8 -9.00 81.39 -5.21
N SER A 9 -10.20 80.84 -5.17
CA SER A 9 -10.72 80.08 -4.03
C SER A 9 -9.94 78.76 -3.91
N PHE A 10 -9.04 78.68 -2.93
CA PHE A 10 -8.43 77.42 -2.50
C PHE A 10 -9.51 76.62 -1.75
N VAL A 11 -10.11 75.66 -2.43
CA VAL A 11 -10.99 74.65 -1.83
C VAL A 11 -10.09 73.68 -1.07
N MET A 12 -10.12 73.73 0.27
CA MET A 12 -9.64 72.63 1.11
C MET A 12 -10.59 71.45 0.91
N LEU A 13 -10.19 70.48 0.10
CA LEU A 13 -10.87 69.20 -0.02
C LEU A 13 -10.60 68.38 1.26
N PRO A 14 -11.63 67.89 1.95
CA PRO A 14 -11.44 67.01 3.10
C PRO A 14 -10.82 65.67 2.66
N LEU A 15 -10.02 65.06 3.53
CA LEU A 15 -9.27 63.81 3.34
C LEU A 15 -10.14 62.58 2.95
N VAL A 16 -11.47 62.72 3.05
CA VAL A 16 -12.45 61.63 2.88
C VAL A 16 -12.60 61.19 1.42
N ALA A 17 -12.10 61.93 0.43
CA ALA A 17 -12.57 61.79 -0.96
C ALA A 17 -11.69 60.99 -1.94
N MET A 18 -10.68 60.21 -1.54
CA MET A 18 -9.75 59.59 -2.54
C MET A 18 -9.34 58.12 -2.34
N ALA A 19 -9.80 57.43 -1.29
CA ALA A 19 -9.68 55.97 -1.23
C ALA A 19 -11.04 55.35 -1.54
N GLY A 20 -11.26 54.96 -2.80
CA GLY A 20 -12.49 54.30 -3.23
C GLY A 20 -12.66 52.91 -2.59
N ASP A 21 -13.88 52.38 -2.67
CA ASP A 21 -14.22 51.03 -2.19
C ASP A 21 -13.33 49.97 -2.86
N ILE A 22 -12.42 49.36 -2.10
CA ILE A 22 -11.66 48.21 -2.59
C ILE A 22 -12.61 47.05 -2.83
N LYS A 23 -12.51 46.44 -4.01
CA LYS A 23 -13.20 45.20 -4.33
C LYS A 23 -12.32 44.02 -3.96
N TYR A 24 -12.88 43.00 -3.35
CA TYR A 24 -12.14 41.80 -2.98
C TYR A 24 -12.96 40.53 -3.23
N THR A 25 -12.27 39.41 -3.40
CA THR A 25 -12.90 38.09 -3.43
C THR A 25 -13.05 37.55 -2.03
N ARG A 26 -13.97 36.60 -1.86
CA ARG A 26 -14.06 35.79 -0.64
C ARG A 26 -12.69 35.14 -0.35
N PRO A 27 -12.17 35.21 0.89
CA PRO A 27 -10.91 34.58 1.25
C PRO A 27 -11.06 33.08 1.43
N VAL A 28 -10.00 32.35 1.08
CA VAL A 28 -9.86 30.91 1.27
C VAL A 28 -8.72 30.65 2.25
N LEU A 29 -9.02 29.90 3.31
CA LEU A 29 -8.07 29.53 4.35
C LEU A 29 -7.83 28.02 4.32
N THR A 30 -6.59 27.63 4.03
CA THR A 30 -6.20 26.22 3.96
C THR A 30 -5.14 25.93 5.02
N LEU A 31 -5.42 24.99 5.93
CA LEU A 31 -4.48 24.55 6.95
C LEU A 31 -3.67 23.35 6.46
N LYS A 32 -2.34 23.47 6.50
CA LYS A 32 -1.40 22.36 6.20
C LYS A 32 -0.18 22.47 7.11
N ASN A 33 0.15 21.41 7.85
CA ASN A 33 1.35 21.31 8.70
C ASN A 33 1.55 22.56 9.61
N ASP A 34 0.54 22.87 10.45
CA ASP A 34 0.50 24.05 11.34
C ASP A 34 0.68 25.42 10.64
N THR A 35 0.56 25.43 9.32
CA THR A 35 0.68 26.63 8.50
C THR A 35 -0.67 26.90 7.85
N LEU A 36 -1.27 28.03 8.21
CA LEU A 36 -2.50 28.51 7.61
C LEU A 36 -2.15 29.35 6.38
N THR A 37 -2.57 28.89 5.21
CA THR A 37 -2.43 29.64 3.95
C THR A 37 -3.70 30.45 3.73
N VAL A 38 -3.53 31.76 3.50
CA VAL A 38 -4.61 32.71 3.25
C VAL A 38 -4.52 33.18 1.81
N GLU A 39 -5.58 32.97 1.04
CA GLU A 39 -5.66 33.35 -0.38
C GLU A 39 -6.90 34.18 -0.68
N PHE A 40 -6.72 35.32 -1.34
CA PHE A 40 -7.81 36.14 -1.89
C PHE A 40 -7.26 37.11 -2.94
N SER A 41 -8.14 37.80 -3.67
CA SER A 41 -7.75 38.90 -4.56
C SER A 41 -8.36 40.20 -4.08
N MET A 42 -7.61 41.29 -4.20
CA MET A 42 -8.11 42.65 -3.96
C MET A 42 -7.80 43.56 -5.17
N SER A 43 -8.74 44.43 -5.55
CA SER A 43 -8.57 45.43 -6.59
C SER A 43 -8.42 46.82 -5.98
N VAL A 44 -7.33 47.49 -6.32
CA VAL A 44 -7.02 48.87 -5.91
C VAL A 44 -7.18 49.88 -7.05
N GLU A 45 -7.91 49.49 -8.11
CA GLU A 45 -8.15 50.31 -9.31
C GLU A 45 -8.70 51.70 -8.98
N ASP A 46 -9.65 51.76 -8.05
CA ASP A 46 -10.34 52.98 -7.63
C ASP A 46 -9.56 53.79 -6.57
N VAL A 47 -8.39 53.31 -6.13
CA VAL A 47 -7.55 54.00 -5.13
C VAL A 47 -6.70 55.08 -5.81
N ARG A 48 -6.95 56.35 -5.47
CA ARG A 48 -6.26 57.52 -6.04
C ARG A 48 -5.30 58.12 -5.01
N VAL A 49 -4.03 58.29 -5.37
CA VAL A 49 -3.01 58.92 -4.50
C VAL A 49 -2.39 60.15 -5.15
N ASN A 50 -2.20 61.21 -4.37
CA ASN A 50 -1.39 62.36 -4.78
C ASN A 50 0.13 62.03 -4.73
N SER A 51 1.02 63.02 -4.88
CA SER A 51 2.48 62.76 -4.89
C SER A 51 3.08 62.37 -3.53
N GLU A 52 2.41 62.69 -2.42
CA GLU A 52 2.89 62.54 -1.03
C GLU A 52 2.04 61.57 -0.19
N GLN A 53 0.88 61.16 -0.71
CA GLN A 53 -0.04 60.25 -0.04
C GLN A 53 0.36 58.78 -0.21
N THR A 54 0.07 58.01 0.84
CA THR A 54 0.18 56.55 0.84
C THR A 54 -1.02 55.94 1.54
N TYR A 55 -1.59 54.89 0.95
CA TYR A 55 -2.58 54.02 1.60
C TYR A 55 -1.99 52.63 1.83
N ALA A 56 -2.25 52.06 3.00
CA ALA A 56 -1.92 50.69 3.34
C ALA A 56 -3.19 49.90 3.65
N PHE A 57 -3.34 48.75 3.00
CA PHE A 57 -4.46 47.83 3.18
C PHE A 57 -3.91 46.56 3.83
N THR A 58 -4.14 46.43 5.13
CA THR A 58 -3.58 45.37 5.98
C THR A 58 -4.65 44.31 6.24
N PRO A 59 -4.53 43.10 5.66
CA PRO A 59 -5.42 42.01 5.99
C PRO A 59 -5.16 41.52 7.42
N VAL A 60 -6.20 41.25 8.20
CA VAL A 60 -6.10 40.83 9.60
C VAL A 60 -7.09 39.71 9.89
N LEU A 61 -6.60 38.62 10.51
CA LEU A 61 -7.47 37.63 11.16
C LEU A 61 -7.79 38.11 12.58
N ARG A 62 -9.05 38.03 13.00
CA ARG A 62 -9.48 38.50 14.32
C ARG A 62 -10.54 37.60 14.94
N GLU A 63 -10.33 37.23 16.20
CA GLU A 63 -11.35 36.62 17.05
C GLU A 63 -11.28 37.26 18.45
N GLY A 64 -12.32 38.02 18.83
CA GLY A 64 -12.35 38.74 20.11
C GLY A 64 -11.17 39.71 20.29
N LYS A 65 -10.26 39.38 21.22
CA LYS A 65 -9.02 40.13 21.51
C LYS A 65 -7.80 39.61 20.75
N ASN A 66 -7.90 38.43 20.14
CA ASN A 66 -6.82 37.84 19.35
C ASN A 66 -6.85 38.43 17.95
N TYR A 67 -5.67 38.75 17.42
CA TYR A 67 -5.53 39.23 16.06
C TYR A 67 -4.18 38.86 15.47
N TYR A 68 -4.14 38.68 14.15
CA TYR A 68 -2.92 38.43 13.39
C TYR A 68 -2.91 39.33 12.16
N ALA A 69 -2.02 40.33 12.14
CA ALA A 69 -1.86 41.22 11.00
C ALA A 69 -0.95 40.60 9.95
N MET A 70 -1.35 40.64 8.68
CA MET A 70 -0.58 40.13 7.55
C MET A 70 0.11 41.28 6.79
N PRO A 71 1.11 40.99 5.92
CA PRO A 71 1.80 42.03 5.16
C PRO A 71 0.83 42.92 4.36
N PRO A 72 0.89 44.25 4.46
CA PRO A 72 -0.05 45.14 3.78
C PRO A 72 0.19 45.22 2.28
N VAL A 73 -0.88 45.49 1.53
CA VAL A 73 -0.81 46.00 0.16
C VAL A 73 -0.77 47.52 0.21
N VAL A 74 0.24 48.13 -0.40
CA VAL A 74 0.49 49.57 -0.28
C VAL A 74 0.32 50.26 -1.62
N VAL A 75 -0.42 51.36 -1.66
CA VAL A 75 -0.55 52.24 -2.83
C VAL A 75 0.06 53.60 -2.49
N THR A 76 1.05 54.06 -3.27
CA THR A 76 1.82 55.28 -2.94
C THR A 76 2.10 56.18 -4.14
N GLY A 77 2.28 57.48 -3.88
CA GLY A 77 2.58 58.52 -4.85
C GLY A 77 4.00 58.47 -5.44
N LYS A 78 4.26 59.32 -6.46
CA LYS A 78 5.55 59.35 -7.21
C LYS A 78 6.77 59.77 -6.38
N ASN A 79 6.59 60.61 -5.36
CA ASN A 79 7.65 60.99 -4.42
C ASN A 79 7.61 60.14 -3.14
N GLY A 80 6.64 59.23 -3.04
CA GLY A 80 6.46 58.28 -1.96
C GLY A 80 7.44 57.12 -2.12
N ASP A 81 8.67 57.32 -1.66
CA ASP A 81 9.63 56.23 -1.47
C ASP A 81 9.17 55.43 -0.24
N TYR A 82 8.08 54.65 -0.38
CA TYR A 82 7.44 53.97 0.74
C TYR A 82 8.46 53.07 1.44
N LYS A 83 8.88 53.54 2.61
CA LYS A 83 9.72 52.80 3.54
C LYS A 83 8.94 52.68 4.83
N MET A 84 8.61 51.44 5.16
CA MET A 84 8.05 51.11 6.47
C MET A 84 8.95 51.70 7.55
N ARG A 85 8.39 52.55 8.42
CA ARG A 85 9.17 53.23 9.46
C ARG A 85 9.76 52.18 10.41
N ARG A 86 10.88 52.50 11.06
CA ARG A 86 11.54 51.58 12.02
C ARG A 86 10.58 51.06 13.10
N GLN A 87 9.67 51.91 13.58
CA GLN A 87 8.68 51.53 14.60
C GLN A 87 7.60 50.60 14.03
N GLU A 88 7.06 50.89 12.84
CA GLU A 88 6.10 50.04 12.12
C GLU A 88 6.72 48.66 11.85
N ARG A 89 7.96 48.62 11.34
CA ARG A 89 8.69 47.36 11.11
C ARG A 89 8.92 46.56 12.39
N LYS A 90 9.19 47.23 13.52
CA LYS A 90 9.34 46.55 14.82
C LYS A 90 8.02 45.88 15.26
N MET A 91 6.87 46.47 14.94
CA MET A 91 5.56 45.88 15.21
C MET A 91 5.24 44.75 14.23
N ALA A 92 5.48 44.95 12.93
CA ALA A 92 5.31 43.95 11.88
C ALA A 92 6.08 42.64 12.17
N ARG A 93 7.29 42.74 12.73
CA ARG A 93 8.10 41.58 13.15
C ARG A 93 7.41 40.65 14.15
N ARG A 94 6.47 41.17 14.95
CA ARG A 94 5.69 40.33 15.88
C ARG A 94 4.75 39.38 15.14
N PHE A 95 4.41 39.70 13.90
CA PHE A 95 3.58 38.92 12.99
C PHE A 95 4.41 38.29 11.86
N GLY A 96 5.73 38.22 12.01
CA GLY A 96 6.59 37.47 11.08
C GLY A 96 6.89 38.14 9.73
N PHE A 97 6.66 39.45 9.57
CA PHE A 97 6.98 40.16 8.32
C PHE A 97 7.77 41.46 8.53
N ASP A 98 8.56 41.84 7.52
CA ASP A 98 9.46 43.02 7.55
C ASP A 98 9.18 44.05 6.44
N ASN A 99 8.39 43.66 5.44
CA ASN A 99 8.06 44.43 4.24
C ASN A 99 6.57 44.25 3.89
N PRO A 100 5.96 45.20 3.16
CA PRO A 100 4.63 45.02 2.59
C PRO A 100 4.59 43.82 1.63
N PHE A 101 3.38 43.29 1.39
CA PHE A 101 3.14 42.25 0.38
C PHE A 101 3.52 42.75 -1.02
N VAL A 102 3.05 43.95 -1.35
CA VAL A 102 3.37 44.65 -2.61
C VAL A 102 3.22 46.15 -2.41
N VAL A 103 4.01 46.93 -3.18
CA VAL A 103 3.90 48.39 -3.27
C VAL A 103 3.53 48.76 -4.70
N ILE A 104 2.42 49.45 -4.88
CA ILE A 104 1.87 49.89 -6.16
C ILE A 104 2.00 51.40 -6.25
N HIS A 105 2.58 51.88 -7.35
CA HIS A 105 2.75 53.32 -7.57
C HIS A 105 1.61 53.88 -8.45
N GLY A 106 0.84 54.81 -7.90
CA GLY A 106 -0.45 55.25 -8.47
C GLY A 106 -0.43 56.05 -9.79
N ARG A 107 0.71 56.18 -10.49
CA ARG A 107 0.83 56.93 -11.77
C ARG A 107 1.47 56.14 -12.91
N GLN A 108 1.53 54.82 -12.83
CA GLN A 108 2.10 53.99 -13.89
C GLN A 108 1.07 53.72 -15.00
N GLU A 109 1.48 53.85 -16.28
CA GLU A 109 0.61 53.59 -17.44
C GLU A 109 0.15 52.12 -17.54
N ASN A 110 0.93 51.18 -16.96
CA ASN A 110 0.64 49.74 -16.89
C ASN A 110 0.46 49.26 -15.45
N ARG A 111 -0.27 50.01 -14.62
CA ARG A 111 -0.52 49.66 -13.21
C ARG A 111 -1.30 48.34 -13.12
N GLU A 112 -0.75 47.34 -12.43
CA GLU A 112 -1.48 46.12 -12.09
C GLU A 112 -2.30 46.39 -10.81
N ASP A 113 -3.61 46.55 -11.00
CA ASP A 113 -4.52 46.96 -9.93
C ASP A 113 -5.16 45.79 -9.17
N VAL A 114 -5.09 44.58 -9.72
CA VAL A 114 -5.60 43.37 -9.06
C VAL A 114 -4.45 42.63 -8.40
N VAL A 115 -4.40 42.67 -7.07
CA VAL A 115 -3.41 41.95 -6.27
C VAL A 115 -3.94 40.58 -5.91
N ARG A 116 -3.28 39.54 -6.42
CA ARG A 116 -3.49 38.14 -6.00
C ARG A 116 -2.70 37.90 -4.72
N TYR A 117 -3.40 37.95 -3.59
CA TYR A 117 -2.80 37.86 -2.27
C TYR A 117 -2.71 36.40 -1.83
N LYS A 118 -1.51 35.93 -1.50
CA LYS A 118 -1.25 34.60 -0.94
C LYS A 118 -0.15 34.67 0.12
N THR A 119 -0.49 34.36 1.36
CA THR A 119 0.47 34.35 2.47
C THR A 119 0.28 33.14 3.37
N SER A 120 1.28 32.86 4.19
CA SER A 120 1.30 31.74 5.12
C SER A 120 1.61 32.25 6.52
N VAL A 121 0.77 31.88 7.50
CA VAL A 121 0.93 32.28 8.90
C VAL A 121 0.91 31.05 9.80
N PRO A 122 1.60 31.06 10.96
CA PRO A 122 1.51 29.98 11.94
C PRO A 122 0.08 29.87 12.48
N TYR A 123 -0.49 28.67 12.40
CA TYR A 123 -1.85 28.39 12.86
C TYR A 123 -1.96 28.54 14.38
N GLN A 124 -3.10 29.06 14.85
CA GLN A 124 -3.48 29.11 16.25
C GLN A 124 -4.96 28.72 16.36
N ALA A 125 -5.35 28.00 17.41
CA ALA A 125 -6.70 27.45 17.55
C ALA A 125 -7.83 28.49 17.43
N TRP A 126 -7.60 29.73 17.85
CA TRP A 126 -8.58 30.83 17.72
C TRP A 126 -8.87 31.21 16.25
N MET A 127 -7.99 30.83 15.32
CA MET A 127 -8.17 31.12 13.90
C MET A 127 -9.28 30.30 13.24
N ASP A 128 -9.77 29.23 13.88
CA ASP A 128 -10.91 28.42 13.39
C ASP A 128 -12.23 29.21 13.27
N HIS A 129 -12.35 30.31 14.02
CA HIS A 129 -13.52 31.19 14.06
C HIS A 129 -13.13 32.65 13.81
N ALA A 130 -11.98 32.87 13.19
CA ALA A 130 -11.52 34.22 12.91
C ALA A 130 -12.38 34.85 11.80
N SER A 131 -12.82 36.08 12.06
CA SER A 131 -13.25 36.97 10.99
C SER A 131 -12.01 37.50 10.26
N MET A 132 -12.10 37.66 8.95
CA MET A 132 -11.09 38.37 8.19
C MET A 132 -11.53 39.80 7.95
N ILE A 133 -10.69 40.75 8.34
CA ILE A 133 -10.92 42.19 8.18
C ILE A 133 -9.80 42.80 7.35
N LEU A 134 -10.10 43.91 6.68
CA LEU A 134 -9.14 44.77 6.00
C LEU A 134 -9.03 46.07 6.78
N LEU A 135 -7.85 46.34 7.35
CA LEU A 135 -7.55 47.65 7.94
C LEU A 135 -7.02 48.57 6.85
N GLN A 136 -7.61 49.76 6.74
CA GLN A 136 -7.19 50.77 5.80
C GLN A 136 -6.58 51.97 6.54
N GLU A 137 -5.31 52.23 6.28
CA GLU A 137 -4.58 53.35 6.87
C GLU A 137 -4.12 54.32 5.78
N GLY A 138 -4.31 55.63 6.00
CA GLY A 138 -3.81 56.70 5.15
C GLY A 138 -2.65 57.42 5.81
N LYS A 139 -1.67 57.83 5.01
CA LYS A 139 -0.48 58.53 5.50
C LYS A 139 -0.14 59.71 4.59
N GLU A 140 0.01 60.88 5.20
CA GLU A 140 0.45 62.11 4.54
C GLU A 140 1.50 62.81 5.42
N CYS A 141 2.68 63.09 4.84
CA CYS A 141 3.85 63.75 5.43
C CYS A 141 4.38 63.14 6.76
N CYS A 142 3.61 63.16 7.84
CA CYS A 142 3.98 62.66 9.17
C CYS A 142 2.87 61.91 9.92
N GLU A 143 1.59 62.15 9.58
CA GLU A 143 0.41 61.63 10.28
C GLU A 143 -0.08 60.33 9.65
N VAL A 144 -0.61 59.43 10.48
CA VAL A 144 -1.20 58.16 10.07
C VAL A 144 -2.61 58.14 10.62
N ASP A 145 -3.58 58.06 9.73
CA ASP A 145 -5.00 57.99 10.06
C ASP A 145 -5.54 56.60 9.73
N LEU A 146 -6.25 56.00 10.68
CA LEU A 146 -7.06 54.81 10.41
C LEU A 146 -8.35 55.28 9.73
N LEU A 147 -8.49 54.95 8.44
CA LEU A 147 -9.56 55.44 7.59
C LEU A 147 -10.79 54.54 7.62
N ASP A 148 -10.58 53.22 7.56
CA ASP A 148 -11.65 52.24 7.58
C ASP A 148 -11.23 50.88 8.16
N ILE A 149 -12.21 50.13 8.64
CA ILE A 149 -12.11 48.71 8.99
C ILE A 149 -13.24 47.98 8.27
N THR A 150 -12.92 47.31 7.17
CA THR A 150 -13.89 46.54 6.40
C THR A 150 -13.89 45.07 6.83
N VAL A 151 -15.05 44.48 7.10
CA VAL A 151 -15.15 43.02 7.31
C VAL A 151 -15.19 42.35 5.93
N ILE A 152 -14.14 41.59 5.59
CA ILE A 152 -14.04 40.84 4.34
C ILE A 152 -14.95 39.61 4.40
N GLU A 153 -14.84 38.86 5.49
CA GLU A 153 -15.64 37.65 5.76
C GLU A 153 -15.84 37.52 7.28
N PRO A 154 -17.09 37.50 7.76
CA PRO A 154 -17.37 37.43 9.20
C PRO A 154 -16.96 36.11 9.86
N ASP A 155 -16.94 35.00 9.12
CA ASP A 155 -16.52 33.69 9.62
C ASP A 155 -15.78 32.93 8.51
N VAL A 156 -14.45 32.89 8.59
CA VAL A 156 -13.65 32.19 7.58
C VAL A 156 -13.45 30.76 8.03
N ALA A 157 -14.34 29.86 7.60
CA ALA A 157 -14.18 28.44 7.87
C ALA A 157 -12.84 27.94 7.29
N VAL A 158 -11.96 27.45 8.16
CA VAL A 158 -10.77 26.70 7.76
C VAL A 158 -11.26 25.41 7.11
N GLU A 159 -11.06 25.25 5.80
CA GLU A 159 -11.44 24.03 5.11
C GLU A 159 -10.59 22.86 5.61
N THR A 160 -11.20 21.94 6.35
CA THR A 160 -10.56 20.71 6.77
C THR A 160 -10.50 19.77 5.56
N PRO A 161 -9.35 19.17 5.25
CA PRO A 161 -9.26 18.23 4.14
C PRO A 161 -10.20 17.05 4.38
N ALA A 162 -10.95 16.64 3.35
CA ALA A 162 -11.71 15.39 3.42
C ALA A 162 -10.74 14.21 3.54
N LEU A 163 -11.15 13.16 4.27
CA LEU A 163 -10.38 11.91 4.30
C LEU A 163 -10.27 11.31 2.89
N PRO A 164 -9.17 10.60 2.57
CA PRO A 164 -9.01 9.91 1.31
C PRO A 164 -10.19 8.97 1.01
N VAL A 165 -10.66 9.00 -0.24
CA VAL A 165 -11.82 8.22 -0.69
C VAL A 165 -11.40 6.79 -1.04
N GLU A 166 -12.23 5.81 -0.67
CA GLU A 166 -12.01 4.40 -1.02
C GLU A 166 -11.98 4.23 -2.56
N PHE A 167 -11.06 3.41 -3.06
CA PHE A 167 -10.79 3.16 -4.49
C PHE A 167 -10.19 4.32 -5.29
N GLU A 168 -9.83 5.42 -4.64
CA GLU A 168 -9.00 6.46 -5.24
C GLU A 168 -7.54 6.36 -4.75
N VAL A 169 -6.59 6.86 -5.55
CA VAL A 169 -5.18 6.86 -5.15
C VAL A 169 -5.01 7.77 -3.93
N CYS A 170 -4.55 7.20 -2.82
CA CYS A 170 -4.26 7.95 -1.62
C CYS A 170 -2.84 8.55 -1.71
N ASP A 171 -2.74 9.72 -2.34
CA ASP A 171 -1.48 10.48 -2.43
C ASP A 171 -0.80 10.74 -1.07
N PRO A 172 -1.51 11.19 0.01
CA PRO A 172 -0.84 11.38 1.30
C PRO A 172 -0.33 10.05 1.88
N CYS A 173 -1.01 8.94 1.61
CA CYS A 173 -0.62 7.63 2.13
C CYS A 173 0.73 7.13 1.59
N LYS A 174 1.18 7.61 0.42
CA LYS A 174 2.47 7.23 -0.17
C LYS A 174 3.65 7.47 0.78
N GLU A 175 3.55 8.53 1.58
CA GLU A 175 4.56 8.87 2.60
C GLU A 175 4.23 8.31 3.99
N MET A 176 2.96 8.00 4.26
CA MET A 176 2.51 7.57 5.58
C MET A 176 2.77 6.09 5.84
N VAL A 177 2.66 5.24 4.81
CA VAL A 177 2.83 3.79 4.97
C VAL A 177 4.30 3.37 5.06
N SER A 178 4.52 2.19 5.60
CA SER A 178 5.83 1.55 5.71
C SER A 178 5.95 0.41 4.72
N PHE A 179 7.04 0.43 3.95
CA PHE A 179 7.48 -0.71 3.17
C PHE A 179 8.71 -1.30 3.86
N LEU A 180 8.67 -2.60 4.11
CA LEU A 180 9.79 -3.34 4.66
C LEU A 180 10.67 -3.87 3.53
N THR A 181 11.98 -3.78 3.74
CA THR A 181 12.95 -4.41 2.85
C THR A 181 12.88 -5.94 3.04
N PRO A 182 12.66 -6.73 1.98
CA PRO A 182 12.69 -8.18 2.10
C PRO A 182 14.10 -8.65 2.45
N LYS A 183 14.18 -9.77 3.18
CA LYS A 183 15.47 -10.40 3.47
C LYS A 183 16.08 -10.90 2.17
N GLU A 184 17.38 -10.71 2.01
CA GLU A 184 18.10 -11.26 0.86
C GLU A 184 18.01 -12.78 0.84
N GLU A 185 17.72 -13.31 -0.35
CA GLU A 185 17.67 -14.73 -0.63
C GLU A 185 18.74 -15.04 -1.70
N PRO A 186 20.02 -15.21 -1.31
CA PRO A 186 21.12 -15.35 -2.27
C PRO A 186 21.04 -16.64 -3.07
N LEU A 187 20.32 -17.65 -2.56
CA LEU A 187 20.07 -18.91 -3.25
C LEU A 187 18.62 -19.33 -3.03
N LYS A 188 17.82 -19.28 -4.09
CA LYS A 188 16.41 -19.71 -4.06
C LYS A 188 16.32 -21.22 -4.19
N VAL A 189 16.16 -21.92 -3.06
CA VAL A 189 15.90 -23.37 -3.06
C VAL A 189 14.39 -23.59 -3.01
N ARG A 190 13.87 -24.42 -3.90
CA ARG A 190 12.44 -24.73 -4.01
C ARG A 190 12.25 -26.25 -4.05
N SER A 191 11.08 -26.68 -3.60
CA SER A 191 10.67 -28.09 -3.62
C SER A 191 9.22 -28.16 -4.05
N GLU A 192 8.94 -29.02 -5.02
CA GLU A 192 7.59 -29.31 -5.51
C GLU A 192 7.28 -30.77 -5.29
N GLN A 193 6.04 -31.08 -4.91
CA GLN A 193 5.61 -32.45 -4.68
C GLN A 193 4.29 -32.74 -5.37
N SER A 194 4.19 -33.93 -5.94
CA SER A 194 2.96 -34.39 -6.59
C SER A 194 2.73 -35.87 -6.32
N THR A 195 1.49 -36.22 -6.03
CA THR A 195 1.04 -37.61 -5.96
C THR A 195 0.28 -37.95 -7.23
N LEU A 196 0.75 -39.00 -7.91
CA LEU A 196 0.22 -39.44 -9.20
C LEU A 196 -0.44 -40.81 -9.06
N TYR A 197 -1.64 -40.95 -9.59
CA TYR A 197 -2.37 -42.22 -9.60
C TYR A 197 -2.24 -42.90 -10.96
N ILE A 198 -1.01 -43.28 -11.30
CA ILE A 198 -0.70 -43.93 -12.57
C ILE A 198 -1.31 -45.34 -12.60
N GLU A 199 -2.16 -45.57 -13.59
CA GLU A 199 -2.79 -46.87 -13.83
C GLU A 199 -1.92 -47.73 -14.75
N PHE A 200 -1.91 -49.04 -14.47
CA PHE A 200 -1.18 -50.02 -15.27
C PHE A 200 -2.13 -51.15 -15.69
N PRO A 201 -1.96 -51.76 -16.87
CA PRO A 201 -2.64 -52.99 -17.20
C PRO A 201 -2.32 -54.10 -16.18
N VAL A 202 -3.25 -55.04 -16.00
CA VAL A 202 -3.08 -56.16 -15.05
C VAL A 202 -1.78 -56.92 -15.36
N GLY A 203 -0.97 -57.15 -14.32
CA GLY A 203 0.31 -57.85 -14.44
C GLY A 203 1.43 -57.07 -15.13
N LYS A 204 1.21 -55.82 -15.55
CA LYS A 204 2.21 -54.98 -16.20
C LYS A 204 2.76 -53.89 -15.27
N THR A 205 3.99 -53.47 -15.57
CA THR A 205 4.74 -52.41 -14.88
C THR A 205 5.19 -51.29 -15.81
N ALA A 206 5.07 -51.47 -17.13
CA ALA A 206 5.43 -50.47 -18.12
C ALA A 206 4.42 -49.32 -18.11
N PHE A 207 4.93 -48.09 -18.01
CA PHE A 207 4.16 -46.87 -18.13
C PHE A 207 3.66 -46.67 -19.55
N ASP A 208 2.38 -46.30 -19.68
CA ASP A 208 1.75 -45.92 -20.95
C ASP A 208 0.88 -44.69 -20.71
N ALA A 209 1.25 -43.56 -21.32
CA ALA A 209 0.53 -42.30 -21.18
C ALA A 209 -0.89 -42.35 -21.78
N ASN A 210 -1.17 -43.26 -22.72
CA ASN A 210 -2.48 -43.41 -23.35
C ASN A 210 -3.36 -44.43 -22.63
N TYR A 211 -2.85 -45.11 -21.61
CA TYR A 211 -3.65 -46.05 -20.84
C TYR A 211 -4.54 -45.30 -19.86
N LYS A 212 -5.85 -45.37 -20.09
CA LYS A 212 -6.89 -44.77 -19.24
C LYS A 212 -6.59 -43.29 -18.93
N ASN A 213 -6.54 -42.90 -17.66
CA ASN A 213 -6.38 -41.51 -17.24
C ASN A 213 -4.91 -41.07 -17.07
N ASN A 214 -3.94 -41.89 -17.46
CA ASN A 214 -2.52 -41.59 -17.27
C ASN A 214 -2.07 -40.28 -17.93
N ARG A 215 -2.71 -39.86 -19.03
CA ARG A 215 -2.45 -38.57 -19.65
C ARG A 215 -2.75 -37.39 -18.72
N SER A 216 -3.87 -37.46 -18.00
CA SER A 216 -4.23 -36.42 -17.03
C SER A 216 -3.31 -36.42 -15.82
N GLU A 217 -2.86 -37.60 -15.36
CA GLU A 217 -1.88 -37.69 -14.27
C GLU A 217 -0.51 -37.15 -14.69
N LEU A 218 -0.08 -37.43 -15.93
CA LEU A 218 1.17 -36.89 -16.48
C LEU A 218 1.11 -35.36 -16.65
N GLN A 219 -0.07 -34.79 -16.93
CA GLN A 219 -0.25 -33.34 -17.04
C GLN A 219 0.11 -32.61 -15.74
N LYS A 220 -0.16 -33.21 -14.58
CA LYS A 220 0.25 -32.64 -13.28
C LYS A 220 1.77 -32.49 -13.17
N MET A 221 2.54 -33.40 -13.75
CA MET A 221 4.00 -33.29 -13.78
C MET A 221 4.50 -32.25 -14.78
N LYS A 222 3.81 -32.10 -15.92
CA LYS A 222 4.10 -31.05 -16.90
C LYS A 222 3.94 -29.65 -16.31
N GLU A 223 2.86 -29.43 -15.56
CA GLU A 223 2.63 -28.15 -14.85
C GLU A 223 3.74 -27.81 -13.85
N ILE A 224 4.44 -28.82 -13.31
CA ILE A 224 5.58 -28.64 -12.41
C ILE A 224 6.88 -28.43 -13.19
N LEU A 225 7.14 -29.25 -14.21
CA LEU A 225 8.44 -29.35 -14.87
C LEU A 225 8.59 -28.43 -16.09
N ASP A 226 7.56 -28.23 -16.90
CA ASP A 226 7.62 -27.39 -18.11
C ASP A 226 8.10 -25.95 -17.78
N PRO A 227 7.64 -25.30 -16.68
CA PRO A 227 8.16 -23.98 -16.31
C PRO A 227 9.64 -23.95 -15.93
N LEU A 228 10.22 -25.09 -15.57
CA LEU A 228 11.60 -25.21 -15.12
C LEU A 228 12.56 -25.48 -16.29
N GLU A 229 12.04 -25.74 -17.50
CA GLU A 229 12.85 -25.97 -18.70
C GLU A 229 13.33 -24.68 -19.40
N ASP A 230 12.99 -23.50 -18.86
CA ASP A 230 13.36 -22.23 -19.48
C ASP A 230 14.86 -21.93 -19.32
N GLY A 231 15.64 -22.35 -20.32
CA GLY A 231 17.05 -22.03 -20.44
C GLY A 231 17.89 -22.54 -19.26
N ASP A 232 18.55 -21.61 -18.57
CA ASP A 232 19.43 -21.85 -17.43
C ASP A 232 18.81 -21.40 -16.09
N LEU A 233 17.49 -21.16 -16.06
CA LEU A 233 16.78 -20.61 -14.90
C LEU A 233 16.92 -21.50 -13.66
N VAL A 234 16.93 -22.82 -13.86
CA VAL A 234 16.84 -23.81 -12.80
C VAL A 234 17.99 -24.82 -12.87
N THR A 235 18.57 -25.13 -11.72
CA THR A 235 19.44 -26.29 -11.52
C THR A 235 18.74 -27.33 -10.67
N PHE A 236 18.35 -28.46 -11.28
CA PHE A 236 17.80 -29.61 -10.55
C PHE A 236 18.82 -30.17 -9.55
N LYS A 237 18.37 -30.43 -8.32
CA LYS A 237 19.17 -31.07 -7.26
C LYS A 237 18.75 -32.49 -7.01
N SER A 238 17.45 -32.74 -6.99
CA SER A 238 16.90 -34.07 -6.73
C SER A 238 15.53 -34.20 -7.37
N ILE A 239 15.28 -35.33 -8.01
CA ILE A 239 13.98 -35.75 -8.53
C ILE A 239 13.73 -37.13 -7.94
N ASN A 240 12.88 -37.21 -6.93
CA ASN A 240 12.58 -38.46 -6.25
C ASN A 240 11.27 -39.02 -6.80
N VAL A 241 11.28 -40.26 -7.27
CA VAL A 241 10.09 -41.00 -7.69
C VAL A 241 9.94 -42.23 -6.79
N CYS A 242 9.00 -42.17 -5.85
CA CYS A 242 8.73 -43.25 -4.92
C CYS A 242 7.45 -43.99 -5.32
N GLY A 243 7.56 -45.31 -5.54
CA GLY A 243 6.43 -46.16 -5.85
C GLY A 243 5.73 -46.72 -4.60
N TYR A 244 4.41 -46.74 -4.64
CA TYR A 244 3.57 -47.37 -3.62
C TYR A 244 2.67 -48.44 -4.23
N SER A 245 2.28 -49.40 -3.41
CA SER A 245 1.39 -50.49 -3.77
C SER A 245 0.31 -50.69 -2.71
N SER A 246 -0.77 -51.33 -3.12
CA SER A 246 -1.77 -51.85 -2.21
C SER A 246 -1.30 -53.15 -1.57
N PRO A 247 -1.72 -53.47 -0.33
CA PRO A 247 -1.44 -54.76 0.30
C PRO A 247 -2.33 -55.86 -0.29
N ASP A 248 -1.91 -56.35 -1.45
CA ASP A 248 -2.58 -57.38 -2.26
C ASP A 248 -1.54 -58.37 -2.81
N GLY A 249 -1.26 -59.41 -2.03
CA GLY A 249 -0.18 -60.37 -2.29
C GLY A 249 1.06 -60.11 -1.44
N SER A 250 2.13 -60.87 -1.67
CA SER A 250 3.28 -60.81 -0.76
C SER A 250 4.03 -59.47 -0.79
N VAL A 251 4.53 -59.04 0.36
CA VAL A 251 5.31 -57.80 0.54
C VAL A 251 6.43 -57.68 -0.49
N ARG A 252 7.18 -58.77 -0.71
CA ARG A 252 8.27 -58.81 -1.69
C ARG A 252 7.78 -58.56 -3.12
N THR A 253 6.61 -59.08 -3.48
CA THR A 253 6.02 -58.89 -4.81
C THR A 253 5.53 -57.46 -4.98
N ASN A 254 4.85 -56.95 -3.97
CA ASN A 254 4.30 -55.60 -3.93
C ASN A 254 5.41 -54.55 -4.02
N ASP A 255 6.48 -54.70 -3.23
CA ASP A 255 7.67 -53.84 -3.30
C ASP A 255 8.34 -53.86 -4.69
N ARG A 256 8.55 -55.06 -5.25
CA ARG A 256 9.13 -55.20 -6.61
C ARG A 256 8.27 -54.49 -7.66
N VAL A 257 6.95 -54.67 -7.61
CA VAL A 257 6.03 -54.06 -8.59
C VAL A 257 5.97 -52.55 -8.42
N ALA A 258 5.93 -52.04 -7.19
CA ALA A 258 5.97 -50.61 -6.89
C ALA A 258 7.26 -49.98 -7.44
N LYS A 259 8.42 -50.59 -7.18
CA LYS A 259 9.71 -50.15 -7.71
C LYS A 259 9.74 -50.14 -9.24
N GLN A 260 9.35 -51.23 -9.89
CA GLN A 260 9.38 -51.33 -11.36
C GLN A 260 8.46 -50.32 -12.04
N ARG A 261 7.31 -50.00 -11.43
CA ARG A 261 6.40 -48.96 -11.93
C ARG A 261 6.99 -47.56 -11.78
N ALA A 262 7.59 -47.28 -10.63
CA ALA A 262 8.31 -46.02 -10.39
C ALA A 262 9.48 -45.85 -11.37
N GLU A 263 10.27 -46.90 -11.61
CA GLU A 263 11.38 -46.90 -12.59
C GLU A 263 10.87 -46.64 -14.00
N SER A 264 9.79 -47.31 -14.41
CA SER A 264 9.22 -47.10 -15.75
C SER A 264 8.70 -45.68 -15.95
N PHE A 265 8.10 -45.08 -14.92
CA PHE A 265 7.65 -43.69 -14.98
C PHE A 265 8.83 -42.70 -14.98
N ALA A 266 9.84 -42.94 -14.13
CA ALA A 266 11.04 -42.12 -14.06
C ALA A 266 11.82 -42.09 -15.39
N LEU A 267 11.87 -43.22 -16.11
CA LEU A 267 12.42 -43.28 -17.47
C LEU A 267 11.64 -42.42 -18.46
N ASN A 268 10.30 -42.35 -18.33
CA ASN A 268 9.49 -41.46 -19.15
C ASN A 268 9.82 -39.99 -18.89
N LEU A 269 9.97 -39.59 -17.62
CA LEU A 269 10.40 -38.23 -17.26
C LEU A 269 11.78 -37.91 -17.86
N LYS A 270 12.76 -38.81 -17.69
CA LYS A 270 14.11 -38.62 -18.23
C LYS A 270 14.14 -38.51 -19.77
N GLY A 271 13.21 -39.15 -20.46
CA GLY A 271 13.07 -39.04 -21.92
C GLY A 271 12.34 -37.77 -22.36
N GLY A 272 11.57 -37.14 -21.48
CA GLY A 272 10.81 -35.92 -21.76
C GLY A 272 11.54 -34.63 -21.39
N TYR A 273 12.40 -34.66 -20.37
CA TYR A 273 13.03 -33.47 -19.79
C TYR A 273 14.55 -33.62 -19.70
N ASN A 274 15.26 -32.49 -19.78
CA ASN A 274 16.71 -32.45 -19.74
C ASN A 274 17.27 -32.13 -18.33
N PHE A 275 17.41 -33.16 -17.49
CA PHE A 275 18.11 -33.07 -16.20
C PHE A 275 19.21 -34.13 -16.10
N PRO A 276 20.29 -33.97 -15.30
CA PRO A 276 21.34 -35.00 -15.14
C PRO A 276 20.78 -36.35 -14.66
N LYS A 277 21.42 -37.49 -14.98
CA LYS A 277 20.91 -38.79 -14.52
C LYS A 277 21.03 -38.92 -13.00
N GLU A 278 22.03 -38.27 -12.45
CA GLU A 278 22.47 -38.33 -11.07
C GLU A 278 21.44 -37.73 -10.10
N VAL A 279 20.61 -36.79 -10.57
CA VAL A 279 19.56 -36.17 -9.75
C VAL A 279 18.29 -37.03 -9.70
N LEU A 280 18.13 -38.04 -10.56
CA LEU A 280 16.94 -38.88 -10.61
C LEU A 280 17.11 -40.08 -9.67
N HIS A 281 16.30 -40.11 -8.61
CA HIS A 281 16.31 -41.17 -7.61
C HIS A 281 14.97 -41.91 -7.62
N VAL A 282 15.03 -43.24 -7.71
CA VAL A 282 13.84 -44.09 -7.75
C VAL A 282 13.85 -45.03 -6.56
N THR A 283 12.77 -45.02 -5.80
CA THR A 283 12.59 -45.83 -4.60
C THR A 283 11.22 -46.53 -4.59
N SER A 284 11.04 -47.43 -3.63
CA SER A 284 9.77 -48.07 -3.34
C SER A 284 9.53 -47.99 -1.84
N ALA A 285 8.32 -47.61 -1.47
CA ALA A 285 7.82 -47.70 -0.10
C ALA A 285 7.03 -48.99 0.15
N GLY A 286 6.88 -49.85 -0.86
CA GLY A 286 6.12 -51.09 -0.75
C GLY A 286 4.63 -50.83 -0.54
N GLU A 287 4.05 -51.46 0.47
CA GLU A 287 2.62 -51.39 0.77
C GLU A 287 2.26 -50.13 1.57
N ASP A 288 1.34 -49.31 1.06
CA ASP A 288 0.95 -48.03 1.67
C ASP A 288 -0.09 -48.21 2.80
N TRP A 289 0.34 -48.86 3.88
CA TRP A 289 -0.49 -49.09 5.06
C TRP A 289 -0.89 -47.78 5.75
N ASP A 290 -0.01 -46.79 5.77
CA ASP A 290 -0.25 -45.50 6.43
C ASP A 290 -1.41 -44.75 5.77
N SER A 291 -1.45 -44.71 4.44
CA SER A 291 -2.57 -44.07 3.72
C SER A 291 -3.87 -44.84 3.89
N LEU A 292 -3.81 -46.18 3.99
CA LEU A 292 -5.00 -46.99 4.28
C LEU A 292 -5.56 -46.67 5.68
N VAL A 293 -4.69 -46.53 6.69
CA VAL A 293 -5.11 -46.15 8.05
C VAL A 293 -5.79 -44.79 8.03
N LYS A 294 -5.15 -43.77 7.44
CA LYS A 294 -5.73 -42.42 7.34
C LYS A 294 -7.11 -42.42 6.68
N MET A 295 -7.26 -43.10 5.55
CA MET A 295 -8.55 -43.18 4.85
C MET A 295 -9.64 -43.90 5.68
N LEU A 296 -9.28 -44.94 6.44
CA LEU A 296 -10.24 -45.62 7.33
C LEU A 296 -10.66 -44.76 8.52
N GLU A 297 -9.74 -43.95 9.06
CA GLU A 297 -10.01 -43.01 10.15
C GLU A 297 -10.86 -41.82 9.71
N GLU A 298 -10.68 -41.36 8.47
CA GLU A 298 -11.44 -40.27 7.85
C GLU A 298 -12.86 -40.71 7.46
N ASP A 299 -12.98 -41.78 6.65
CA ASP A 299 -14.26 -42.23 6.09
C ASP A 299 -15.14 -42.96 7.12
N LYS A 300 -14.53 -43.56 8.14
CA LYS A 300 -15.18 -44.33 9.22
C LYS A 300 -16.27 -45.32 8.75
N PRO A 301 -16.00 -46.20 7.76
CA PRO A 301 -16.97 -47.22 7.38
C PRO A 301 -17.29 -48.18 8.54
N ALA A 302 -18.41 -48.90 8.45
CA ALA A 302 -18.86 -49.83 9.50
C ALA A 302 -17.82 -50.89 9.92
N TYR A 303 -16.84 -51.18 9.07
CA TYR A 303 -15.73 -52.11 9.34
C TYR A 303 -14.42 -51.45 9.78
N ALA A 304 -14.34 -50.12 9.87
CA ALA A 304 -13.11 -49.37 10.11
C ALA A 304 -12.42 -49.78 11.41
N GLU A 305 -13.14 -49.79 12.54
CA GLU A 305 -12.58 -50.14 13.84
C GLU A 305 -11.96 -51.55 13.84
N LYS A 306 -12.65 -52.51 13.21
CA LYS A 306 -12.15 -53.89 13.08
C LYS A 306 -10.91 -53.95 12.19
N ALA A 307 -10.90 -53.22 11.08
CA ALA A 307 -9.76 -53.16 10.17
C ALA A 307 -8.53 -52.53 10.85
N LEU A 308 -8.71 -51.38 11.50
CA LEU A 308 -7.66 -50.66 12.22
C LEU A 308 -7.08 -51.48 13.37
N ALA A 309 -7.92 -52.17 14.15
CA ALA A 309 -7.47 -53.05 15.22
C ALA A 309 -6.57 -54.19 14.71
N VAL A 310 -6.86 -54.73 13.52
CA VAL A 310 -5.99 -55.73 12.89
C VAL A 310 -4.68 -55.11 12.40
N ILE A 311 -4.74 -53.95 11.74
CA ILE A 311 -3.56 -53.26 11.22
C ILE A 311 -2.57 -52.93 12.35
N GLN A 312 -3.07 -52.43 13.48
CA GLN A 312 -2.25 -52.08 14.65
C GLN A 312 -1.67 -53.30 15.36
N LYS A 313 -2.39 -54.43 15.37
CA LYS A 313 -1.99 -55.62 16.14
C LYS A 313 -0.84 -56.42 15.52
N TYR A 314 -0.74 -56.45 14.19
CA TYR A 314 0.22 -57.30 13.50
C TYR A 314 1.31 -56.46 12.83
N GLU A 315 2.56 -56.61 13.29
CA GLU A 315 3.70 -55.91 12.70
C GLU A 315 4.12 -56.51 11.35
N ASN A 316 4.11 -57.84 11.23
CA ASN A 316 4.42 -58.50 9.96
C ASN A 316 3.31 -58.24 8.93
N LEU A 317 3.68 -57.64 7.81
CA LEU A 317 2.74 -57.13 6.81
C LEU A 317 1.99 -58.25 6.06
N ASP A 318 2.66 -59.34 5.70
CA ASP A 318 2.00 -60.51 5.07
C ASP A 318 0.96 -61.13 6.04
N VAL A 319 1.33 -61.25 7.33
CA VAL A 319 0.40 -61.72 8.36
C VAL A 319 -0.74 -60.72 8.56
N ARG A 320 -0.45 -59.42 8.56
CA ARG A 320 -1.44 -58.35 8.70
C ARG A 320 -2.49 -58.42 7.59
N GLU A 321 -2.08 -58.54 6.33
CA GLU A 321 -2.99 -58.70 5.18
C GLU A 321 -3.87 -59.95 5.34
N ALA A 322 -3.26 -61.10 5.65
CA ALA A 322 -4.00 -62.35 5.84
C ALA A 322 -5.01 -62.27 7.00
N ARG A 323 -4.63 -61.62 8.10
CA ARG A 323 -5.50 -61.38 9.26
C ARG A 323 -6.61 -60.38 8.96
N LEU A 324 -6.33 -59.36 8.15
CA LEU A 324 -7.33 -58.37 7.73
C LEU A 324 -8.41 -59.04 6.88
N LYS A 325 -7.99 -59.86 5.90
CA LYS A 325 -8.89 -60.62 5.02
C LYS A 325 -9.78 -61.60 5.79
N SER A 326 -9.21 -62.35 6.73
CA SER A 326 -9.93 -63.32 7.54
C SER A 326 -10.86 -62.67 8.57
N THR A 327 -10.46 -61.58 9.20
CA THR A 327 -11.25 -60.90 10.25
C THR A 327 -12.46 -60.16 9.68
N LEU A 328 -12.30 -59.50 8.53
CA LEU A 328 -13.39 -58.77 7.89
C LEU A 328 -14.38 -59.69 7.16
N GLY A 329 -13.94 -60.88 6.77
CA GLY A 329 -14.67 -61.77 5.86
C GLY A 329 -14.55 -61.32 4.41
N MET A 330 -14.71 -62.26 3.48
CA MET A 330 -14.38 -62.05 2.07
C MET A 330 -15.18 -60.93 1.40
N ALA A 331 -16.48 -60.81 1.71
CA ALA A 331 -17.34 -59.77 1.13
C ALA A 331 -16.89 -58.37 1.56
N THR A 332 -16.77 -58.14 2.88
CA THR A 332 -16.33 -56.86 3.45
C THR A 332 -14.91 -56.49 3.03
N TYR A 333 -13.98 -57.45 3.05
CA TYR A 333 -12.61 -57.23 2.61
C TYR A 333 -12.57 -56.81 1.13
N ARG A 334 -13.37 -57.45 0.26
CA ARG A 334 -13.46 -57.07 -1.15
C ARG A 334 -14.05 -55.67 -1.34
N THR A 335 -15.04 -55.29 -0.54
CA THR A 335 -15.59 -53.92 -0.55
C THR A 335 -14.50 -52.90 -0.20
N MET A 336 -13.77 -53.11 0.91
CA MET A 336 -12.65 -52.26 1.33
C MET A 336 -11.56 -52.19 0.24
N MET A 337 -11.20 -53.34 -0.34
CA MET A 337 -10.20 -53.44 -1.40
C MET A 337 -10.60 -52.59 -2.62
N ASN A 338 -11.84 -52.74 -3.10
CA ASN A 338 -12.33 -52.00 -4.26
C ASN A 338 -12.41 -50.49 -3.99
N GLN A 339 -12.71 -50.10 -2.75
CA GLN A 339 -12.85 -48.70 -2.35
C GLN A 339 -11.49 -48.01 -2.18
N TYR A 340 -10.52 -48.66 -1.54
CA TYR A 340 -9.30 -48.00 -1.09
C TYR A 340 -8.03 -48.36 -1.88
N TYR A 341 -7.87 -49.61 -2.30
CA TYR A 341 -6.60 -50.06 -2.89
C TYR A 341 -6.22 -49.34 -4.19
N PRO A 342 -7.15 -48.91 -5.06
CA PRO A 342 -6.80 -48.08 -6.20
C PRO A 342 -6.03 -46.81 -5.80
N ARG A 343 -6.35 -46.19 -4.66
CA ARG A 343 -5.68 -44.98 -4.13
C ARG A 343 -4.35 -45.27 -3.44
N LEU A 344 -4.05 -46.52 -3.11
CA LEU A 344 -2.76 -46.91 -2.54
C LEU A 344 -1.70 -47.16 -3.63
N ARG A 345 -2.14 -47.42 -4.87
CA ARG A 345 -1.29 -47.65 -6.02
C ARG A 345 -0.94 -46.30 -6.66
N ARG A 346 -0.03 -45.58 -6.02
CA ARG A 346 0.37 -44.23 -6.40
C ARG A 346 1.88 -44.12 -6.57
N LEU A 347 2.30 -43.08 -7.28
CA LEU A 347 3.67 -42.58 -7.28
C LEU A 347 3.68 -41.28 -6.49
N SER A 348 4.68 -41.11 -5.62
CA SER A 348 5.00 -39.82 -5.02
C SER A 348 6.22 -39.27 -5.73
N VAL A 349 6.10 -38.08 -6.30
CA VAL A 349 7.20 -37.39 -6.98
C VAL A 349 7.56 -36.14 -6.19
N SER A 350 8.84 -35.92 -5.92
CA SER A 350 9.35 -34.64 -5.44
C SER A 350 10.46 -34.11 -6.35
N VAL A 351 10.49 -32.80 -6.54
CA VAL A 351 11.45 -32.10 -7.38
C VAL A 351 12.07 -30.98 -6.57
N ASP A 352 13.33 -31.14 -6.20
CA ASP A 352 14.13 -30.14 -5.49
C ASP A 352 15.06 -29.45 -6.48
N TYR A 353 15.06 -28.12 -6.46
CA TYR A 353 15.81 -27.34 -7.41
C TYR A 353 16.25 -25.97 -6.86
N GLU A 354 17.31 -25.44 -7.45
CA GLU A 354 17.79 -24.09 -7.21
C GLU A 354 17.40 -23.19 -8.39
N VAL A 355 16.88 -22.01 -8.09
CA VAL A 355 16.59 -20.97 -9.10
C VAL A 355 17.68 -19.91 -9.02
N ARG A 356 18.33 -19.62 -10.15
CA ARG A 356 19.33 -18.53 -10.22
C ARG A 356 18.68 -17.17 -9.99
N GLU A 357 19.49 -16.15 -9.76
CA GLU A 357 18.99 -14.77 -9.80
C GLU A 357 18.40 -14.44 -11.18
N VAL A 358 17.25 -13.76 -11.17
CA VAL A 358 16.44 -13.47 -12.35
C VAL A 358 16.64 -12.01 -12.75
N LEU A 359 16.76 -11.74 -14.05
CA LEU A 359 16.86 -10.37 -14.56
C LEU A 359 15.49 -9.67 -14.50
N ASN A 360 15.48 -8.34 -14.44
CA ASN A 360 14.27 -7.54 -14.33
C ASN A 360 13.21 -7.86 -15.41
N SER A 361 13.61 -8.04 -16.67
CA SER A 361 12.70 -8.38 -17.78
C SER A 361 12.10 -9.78 -17.65
N GLU A 362 12.90 -10.74 -17.19
CA GLU A 362 12.48 -12.11 -16.94
C GLU A 362 11.53 -12.19 -15.74
N ALA A 363 11.82 -11.44 -14.66
CA ALA A 363 10.99 -11.33 -13.48
C ALA A 363 9.61 -10.73 -13.80
N ALA A 364 9.54 -9.72 -14.68
CA ALA A 364 8.29 -9.11 -15.12
C ALA A 364 7.36 -10.08 -15.86
N ARG A 365 7.91 -11.14 -16.49
CA ARG A 365 7.12 -12.23 -17.09
C ARG A 365 6.80 -13.32 -16.08
N LEU A 366 7.78 -13.71 -15.27
CA LEU A 366 7.64 -14.80 -14.29
C LEU A 366 6.63 -14.46 -13.20
N ILE A 367 6.45 -13.19 -12.84
CA ILE A 367 5.48 -12.83 -11.81
C ILE A 367 4.04 -13.22 -12.14
N TYR A 368 3.66 -13.23 -13.42
CA TYR A 368 2.32 -13.61 -13.87
C TYR A 368 2.19 -15.08 -14.28
N THR A 369 3.32 -15.77 -14.49
CA THR A 369 3.34 -17.15 -15.02
C THR A 369 3.77 -18.16 -13.97
N ASN A 370 4.84 -17.88 -13.23
CA ASN A 370 5.42 -18.75 -12.22
C ASN A 370 6.05 -17.95 -11.07
N PRO A 371 5.24 -17.17 -10.31
CA PRO A 371 5.77 -16.25 -9.30
C PRO A 371 6.59 -16.94 -8.20
N LYS A 372 6.32 -18.22 -7.91
CA LYS A 372 7.10 -19.05 -6.96
C LYS A 372 8.60 -19.16 -7.27
N LEU A 373 9.00 -18.87 -8.52
CA LEU A 373 10.40 -18.87 -8.95
C LEU A 373 11.12 -17.57 -8.60
N LEU A 374 10.40 -16.52 -8.18
CA LEU A 374 10.97 -15.22 -7.83
C LEU A 374 11.08 -15.07 -6.32
N SER A 375 12.17 -14.48 -5.83
CA SER A 375 12.21 -14.00 -4.44
C SER A 375 11.36 -12.73 -4.29
N LEU A 376 11.00 -12.37 -3.04
CA LEU A 376 10.30 -11.12 -2.75
C LEU A 376 11.06 -9.88 -3.27
N GLN A 377 12.39 -9.89 -3.20
CA GLN A 377 13.21 -8.80 -3.72
C GLN A 377 13.05 -8.65 -5.23
N GLU A 378 13.02 -9.76 -5.96
CA GLU A 378 12.83 -9.76 -7.41
C GLU A 378 11.43 -9.30 -7.79
N MET A 379 10.41 -9.72 -7.06
CA MET A 379 9.04 -9.22 -7.23
C MET A 379 8.96 -7.70 -6.98
N TYR A 380 9.59 -7.18 -5.93
CA TYR A 380 9.55 -5.76 -5.64
C TYR A 380 10.37 -4.90 -6.62
N ARG A 381 11.41 -5.46 -7.26
CA ARG A 381 12.05 -4.81 -8.40
C ARG A 381 11.08 -4.64 -9.58
N VAL A 382 10.19 -5.61 -9.81
CA VAL A 382 9.10 -5.48 -10.80
C VAL A 382 8.10 -4.41 -10.37
N ALA A 383 7.72 -4.34 -9.09
CA ALA A 383 6.84 -3.28 -8.58
C ALA A 383 7.40 -1.88 -8.87
N GLY A 384 8.72 -1.71 -8.72
CA GLY A 384 9.43 -0.46 -9.00
C GLY A 384 9.39 0.01 -10.46
N MET A 385 8.87 -0.81 -11.39
CA MET A 385 8.63 -0.40 -12.78
C MET A 385 7.33 0.39 -12.95
N TYR A 386 6.45 0.35 -11.94
CA TYR A 386 5.13 0.96 -11.98
C TYR A 386 5.04 2.14 -11.00
N GLN A 387 4.19 3.12 -11.33
CA GLN A 387 3.94 4.24 -10.42
C GLN A 387 3.10 3.78 -9.22
N PRO A 388 3.43 4.19 -7.97
CA PRO A 388 2.63 3.86 -6.80
C PRO A 388 1.16 4.28 -6.94
N GLY A 389 0.25 3.35 -6.68
CA GLY A 389 -1.21 3.54 -6.80
C GLY A 389 -1.80 3.04 -8.13
N THR A 390 -0.97 2.67 -9.10
CA THR A 390 -1.45 1.98 -10.32
C THR A 390 -1.92 0.56 -10.00
N LYS A 391 -2.78 0.02 -10.87
CA LYS A 391 -3.30 -1.35 -10.72
C LYS A 391 -2.15 -2.37 -10.72
N GLU A 392 -1.20 -2.19 -11.63
CA GLU A 392 -0.04 -3.07 -11.81
C GLU A 392 0.88 -3.03 -10.59
N TYR A 393 1.12 -1.83 -10.04
CA TYR A 393 1.90 -1.68 -8.80
C TYR A 393 1.28 -2.49 -7.66
N LYS A 394 -0.03 -2.35 -7.45
CA LYS A 394 -0.78 -3.10 -6.43
C LYS A 394 -0.72 -4.61 -6.66
N GLU A 395 -0.99 -5.04 -7.88
CA GLU A 395 -1.06 -6.44 -8.27
C GLU A 395 0.24 -7.19 -8.00
N VAL A 396 1.40 -6.58 -8.25
CA VAL A 396 2.70 -7.17 -7.94
C VAL A 396 2.84 -7.54 -6.46
N TYR A 397 2.46 -6.64 -5.54
CA TYR A 397 2.55 -6.93 -4.11
C TYR A 397 1.51 -7.97 -3.65
N GLU A 398 0.33 -7.98 -4.27
CA GLU A 398 -0.68 -9.01 -3.99
C GLU A 398 -0.21 -10.40 -4.43
N ILE A 399 0.40 -10.51 -5.61
CA ILE A 399 1.03 -11.74 -6.09
C ILE A 399 2.12 -12.19 -5.11
N ALA A 400 2.93 -11.25 -4.62
CA ALA A 400 3.98 -11.53 -3.63
C ALA A 400 3.39 -12.12 -2.33
N ALA A 401 2.36 -11.49 -1.76
CA ALA A 401 1.69 -11.99 -0.56
C ALA A 401 0.93 -13.31 -0.78
N ASN A 402 0.42 -13.57 -1.99
CA ASN A 402 -0.20 -14.85 -2.30
C ASN A 402 0.83 -15.97 -2.51
N THR A 403 2.01 -15.63 -3.01
CA THR A 403 3.13 -16.58 -3.20
C THR A 403 3.79 -16.91 -1.86
N TYR A 404 3.88 -15.93 -0.97
CA TYR A 404 4.52 -16.04 0.34
C TYR A 404 3.52 -15.66 1.46
N PRO A 405 2.46 -16.47 1.69
CA PRO A 405 1.35 -16.09 2.58
C PRO A 405 1.74 -15.95 4.05
N GLU A 406 2.77 -16.67 4.49
CA GLU A 406 3.28 -16.64 5.87
C GLU A 406 4.39 -15.58 6.07
N ASP A 407 4.84 -14.93 4.99
CA ASP A 407 5.90 -13.92 5.10
C ASP A 407 5.32 -12.58 5.58
N VAL A 408 5.83 -12.10 6.71
CA VAL A 408 5.36 -10.85 7.32
C VAL A 408 5.63 -9.64 6.42
N THR A 409 6.79 -9.59 5.77
CA THR A 409 7.16 -8.49 4.86
C THR A 409 6.26 -8.48 3.62
N ALA A 410 5.92 -9.64 3.07
CA ALA A 410 4.99 -9.77 1.95
C ALA A 410 3.61 -9.20 2.28
N ASN A 411 3.04 -9.60 3.42
CA ASN A 411 1.72 -9.11 3.85
C ASN A 411 1.75 -7.62 4.21
N ILE A 412 2.77 -7.13 4.91
CA ILE A 412 2.88 -5.70 5.26
C ILE A 412 2.98 -4.83 4.01
N ASN A 413 3.82 -5.22 3.04
CA ASN A 413 4.00 -4.45 1.82
C ASN A 413 2.79 -4.53 0.88
N ALA A 414 2.09 -5.67 0.82
CA ALA A 414 0.83 -5.80 0.10
C ALA A 414 -0.26 -4.90 0.67
N ALA A 415 -0.35 -4.79 1.99
CA ALA A 415 -1.24 -3.82 2.63
C ALA A 415 -0.86 -2.38 2.27
N SER A 416 0.42 -2.00 2.33
CA SER A 416 0.89 -0.66 1.95
C SER A 416 0.51 -0.30 0.51
N ALA A 417 0.71 -1.21 -0.44
CA ALA A 417 0.33 -0.99 -1.84
C ALA A 417 -1.19 -0.86 -2.02
N ASN A 418 -1.98 -1.64 -1.26
CA ASN A 418 -3.43 -1.55 -1.27
C ASN A 418 -3.94 -0.23 -0.64
N ILE A 419 -3.33 0.23 0.45
CA ILE A 419 -3.62 1.54 1.06
C ILE A 419 -3.38 2.66 0.05
N ILE A 420 -2.23 2.67 -0.61
CA ILE A 420 -1.91 3.70 -1.62
C ILE A 420 -2.91 3.68 -2.78
N SER A 421 -3.43 2.50 -3.12
CA SER A 421 -4.39 2.33 -4.21
C SER A 421 -5.86 2.52 -3.79
N GLY A 422 -6.12 2.92 -2.54
CA GLY A 422 -7.47 3.14 -2.02
C GLY A 422 -8.24 1.87 -1.62
N ASP A 423 -7.64 0.69 -1.72
CA ASP A 423 -8.29 -0.61 -1.44
C ASP A 423 -8.10 -0.99 0.04
N PHE A 424 -8.74 -0.21 0.91
CA PHE A 424 -8.52 -0.29 2.37
C PHE A 424 -8.99 -1.62 2.96
N LYS A 425 -10.06 -2.20 2.41
CA LYS A 425 -10.57 -3.51 2.85
C LYS A 425 -9.57 -4.62 2.58
N LYS A 426 -8.97 -4.63 1.38
CA LYS A 426 -7.96 -5.63 1.04
C LYS A 426 -6.67 -5.40 1.85
N ALA A 427 -6.27 -4.15 2.06
CA ALA A 427 -5.17 -3.82 2.96
C ALA A 427 -5.39 -4.35 4.39
N ALA A 428 -6.59 -4.16 4.95
CA ALA A 428 -6.95 -4.68 6.26
C ALA A 428 -6.83 -6.22 6.32
N SER A 429 -7.26 -6.92 5.27
CA SER A 429 -7.16 -8.40 5.21
C SER A 429 -5.72 -8.92 5.25
N TYR A 430 -4.76 -8.17 4.68
CA TYR A 430 -3.34 -8.50 4.79
C TYR A 430 -2.78 -8.16 6.18
N MET A 431 -3.20 -7.03 6.75
CA MET A 431 -2.80 -6.62 8.10
C MET A 431 -3.31 -7.55 9.19
N ASP A 432 -4.51 -8.12 9.06
CA ASP A 432 -5.07 -9.07 10.03
C ASP A 432 -4.18 -10.30 10.25
N LYS A 433 -3.43 -10.73 9.23
CA LYS A 433 -2.48 -11.85 9.29
C LYS A 433 -1.22 -11.55 10.11
N VAL A 434 -0.89 -10.26 10.28
CA VAL A 434 0.38 -9.78 10.85
C VAL A 434 0.19 -8.74 11.94
N LYS A 435 -1.03 -8.59 12.47
CA LYS A 435 -1.40 -7.54 13.42
C LYS A 435 -0.63 -7.55 14.74
N ASP A 436 -0.06 -8.71 15.09
CA ASP A 436 0.73 -8.90 16.30
C ASP A 436 2.24 -8.63 16.07
N ASP A 437 2.65 -8.42 14.81
CA ASP A 437 4.02 -8.02 14.48
C ASP A 437 4.20 -6.51 14.62
N SER A 438 5.20 -6.08 15.40
CA SER A 438 5.40 -4.67 15.71
C SER A 438 5.72 -3.80 14.49
N ARG A 439 6.24 -4.41 13.41
CA ARG A 439 6.51 -3.71 12.14
C ARG A 439 5.24 -3.36 11.37
N ALA A 440 4.09 -3.95 11.71
CA ALA A 440 2.79 -3.65 11.11
C ALA A 440 2.11 -2.42 11.73
N PHE A 441 2.52 -2.01 12.95
CA PHE A 441 1.81 -1.01 13.75
C PHE A 441 1.62 0.33 13.05
N ASN A 442 2.62 0.81 12.29
CA ASN A 442 2.48 2.07 11.55
C ASN A 442 1.34 1.98 10.52
N ASN A 443 1.28 0.89 9.75
CA ASN A 443 0.26 0.71 8.71
C ASN A 443 -1.14 0.45 9.30
N LEU A 444 -1.22 -0.20 10.46
CA LEU A 444 -2.47 -0.32 11.23
C LEU A 444 -2.98 1.06 11.68
N GLY A 445 -2.09 1.97 12.08
CA GLY A 445 -2.43 3.35 12.39
C GLY A 445 -2.98 4.09 11.17
N VAL A 446 -2.36 3.92 10.00
CA VAL A 446 -2.86 4.52 8.75
C VAL A 446 -4.26 3.99 8.40
N LEU A 447 -4.51 2.69 8.51
CA LEU A 447 -5.85 2.12 8.26
C LEU A 447 -6.89 2.60 9.27
N ALA A 448 -6.54 2.70 10.55
CA ALA A 448 -7.43 3.25 11.57
C ALA A 448 -7.80 4.71 11.26
N TRP A 449 -6.83 5.52 10.83
CA TRP A 449 -7.06 6.89 10.42
C TRP A 449 -7.98 6.99 9.19
N LEU A 450 -7.73 6.16 8.16
CA LEU A 450 -8.56 6.09 6.95
C LEU A 450 -9.99 5.62 7.24
N SER A 451 -10.20 4.84 8.32
CA SER A 451 -11.53 4.45 8.79
C SER A 451 -12.26 5.54 9.59
N GLY A 452 -11.64 6.71 9.79
CA GLY A 452 -12.17 7.81 10.61
C GLY A 452 -11.97 7.61 12.12
N ASN A 453 -11.27 6.56 12.55
CA ASN A 453 -11.01 6.29 13.96
C ASN A 453 -9.66 6.87 14.39
N THR A 454 -9.64 8.19 14.59
CA THR A 454 -8.46 8.97 14.98
C THR A 454 -7.83 8.47 16.28
N GLU A 455 -8.63 8.13 17.30
CA GLU A 455 -8.10 7.68 18.58
C GLU A 455 -7.38 6.33 18.46
N ALA A 456 -7.98 5.37 17.74
CA ALA A 456 -7.29 4.10 17.46
C ALA A 456 -6.01 4.31 16.62
N ALA A 457 -6.03 5.26 15.68
CA ALA A 457 -4.86 5.59 14.88
C ALA A 457 -3.71 6.12 15.75
N LYS A 458 -3.99 7.02 16.70
CA LYS A 458 -2.99 7.52 17.67
C LYS A 458 -2.40 6.39 18.50
N GLU A 459 -3.23 5.51 19.03
CA GLU A 459 -2.75 4.35 19.81
C GLU A 459 -1.77 3.50 18.99
N TRP A 460 -2.10 3.24 17.72
CA TRP A 460 -1.23 2.49 16.82
C TRP A 460 0.06 3.23 16.50
N PHE A 461 0.01 4.54 16.21
CA PHE A 461 1.23 5.31 15.94
C PHE A 461 2.12 5.42 17.19
N HIS A 462 1.56 5.57 18.39
CA HIS A 462 2.34 5.50 19.62
C HIS A 462 3.00 4.13 19.84
N LYS A 463 2.33 3.02 19.52
CA LYS A 463 2.96 1.69 19.52
C LYS A 463 4.06 1.61 18.45
N ALA A 464 3.80 2.12 17.25
CA ALA A 464 4.74 2.12 16.14
C ALA A 464 6.00 2.95 16.43
N ALA A 465 5.93 3.97 17.29
CA ALA A 465 7.07 4.79 17.68
C ALA A 465 8.20 4.00 18.37
N SER A 466 7.91 2.80 18.88
CA SER A 466 8.94 1.89 19.41
C SER A 466 9.80 1.21 18.32
N VAL A 467 9.34 1.20 17.07
CA VAL A 467 9.99 0.53 15.93
C VAL A 467 10.39 1.54 14.84
N GLU A 468 9.52 2.50 14.52
CA GLU A 468 9.71 3.49 13.45
C GLU A 468 9.35 4.91 13.95
N PRO A 469 10.12 5.47 14.91
CA PRO A 469 9.76 6.71 15.61
C PRO A 469 9.57 7.91 14.70
N GLU A 470 10.44 8.11 13.72
CA GLU A 470 10.39 9.26 12.81
C GLU A 470 9.09 9.26 11.98
N LYS A 471 8.73 8.12 11.40
CA LYS A 471 7.51 8.00 10.59
C LYS A 471 6.25 8.05 11.44
N ALA A 472 6.25 7.37 12.59
CA ALA A 472 5.12 7.41 13.51
C ALA A 472 4.81 8.84 13.96
N ASN A 473 5.83 9.62 14.31
CA ASN A 473 5.65 11.03 14.70
C ASN A 473 5.17 11.89 13.52
N ALA A 474 5.74 11.71 12.32
CA ALA A 474 5.28 12.42 11.13
C ALA A 474 3.81 12.11 10.79
N ASN A 475 3.35 10.87 11.03
CA ASN A 475 1.95 10.50 10.83
C ASN A 475 1.02 11.12 11.88
N LEU A 476 1.44 11.19 13.15
CA LEU A 476 0.71 11.91 14.19
C LEU A 476 0.53 13.39 13.82
N GLU A 477 1.58 14.05 13.34
CA GLU A 477 1.51 15.46 12.87
C GLU A 477 0.56 15.63 11.68
N LYS A 478 0.58 14.70 10.72
CA LYS A 478 -0.31 14.73 9.53
C LYS A 478 -1.79 14.58 9.88
N MET A 479 -2.12 13.99 11.03
CA MET A 479 -3.51 13.80 11.45
C MET A 479 -4.14 15.03 12.11
N VAL A 480 -3.35 15.94 12.69
CA VAL A 480 -3.83 17.11 13.47
C VAL A 480 -4.94 17.91 12.76
N PRO A 481 -4.86 18.22 11.44
CA PRO A 481 -5.92 18.96 10.75
C PRO A 481 -7.29 18.24 10.72
N TYR A 482 -7.32 16.91 10.82
CA TYR A 482 -8.54 16.10 10.80
C TYR A 482 -9.19 15.96 12.18
N GLU A 483 -8.42 16.17 13.25
CA GLU A 483 -8.91 16.09 14.63
C GLU A 483 -9.82 17.27 14.98
N ASN A 484 -9.39 18.46 14.59
CA ASN A 484 -10.13 19.71 14.80
C ASN A 484 -11.41 19.77 13.96
N ALA A 485 -11.54 18.90 12.94
CA ALA A 485 -12.73 18.78 12.10
C ALA A 485 -13.88 18.00 12.77
N VAL A 486 -13.55 16.95 13.53
CA VAL A 486 -14.54 16.02 14.14
C VAL A 486 -15.08 16.54 15.48
N GLN A 487 -14.37 17.48 16.11
CA GLN A 487 -14.83 18.16 17.34
C GLN A 487 -15.78 19.34 17.06
N LYS A 488 -16.00 19.69 15.78
CA LYS A 488 -17.08 20.58 15.32
C LYS A 488 -18.35 19.76 15.13
#